data_AF-A0A560YR44-F1
#
_entry.id   AF-A0A560YR44-F1
#
_cell.length_a   1.000
_cell.length_b   1.000
_cell.length_c   1.000
_cell.angle_alpha   90.00
_cell.angle_beta   90.00
_cell.angle_gamma   90.00
#
_symmetry.space_group_name_H-M   'P 1'
#
loop_
_entity.id
_entity.type
_entity.pdbx_description
1 polymer ?
#
loop_
_entity_poly.entity_id
_entity_poly.type
_entity_poly.pdbx_seq_one_letter_code
_entity_poly.pdbx_strand_id
1 'polypeptide(L)' 'MTRDTKDTVYCNVQMPMATGRELSRLVAELRASGSHPGLDSVFEEIQYELDSSIEFVEEQLRGEGGFGRRPH' A
#
# COMPACT_ATOMS: atom_id res chain seq x y z
N MET A 1 -4.52 -28.40 -15.84
CA MET A 1 -4.21 -26.99 -15.55
C MET A 1 -3.09 -27.00 -14.53
N THR A 2 -1.87 -26.69 -14.96
CA THR A 2 -0.72 -26.55 -14.06
C THR A 2 -1.05 -25.40 -13.11
N ARG A 3 -1.32 -25.72 -11.85
CA ARG A 3 -1.25 -24.72 -10.79
C ARG A 3 0.21 -24.30 -10.76
N ASP A 4 0.51 -23.20 -11.44
CA ASP A 4 1.69 -22.40 -11.18
C ASP A 4 1.44 -21.73 -9.81
N THR A 5 1.40 -22.54 -8.76
CA THR A 5 1.39 -22.08 -7.37
C THR A 5 2.80 -21.58 -7.11
N LYS A 6 3.08 -20.38 -7.61
CA LYS A 6 3.99 -19.49 -6.91
C LYS A 6 3.41 -19.35 -5.52
N ASP A 7 4.12 -19.86 -4.52
CA ASP A 7 3.77 -19.76 -3.12
C ASP A 7 3.84 -18.28 -2.70
N THR A 8 2.81 -17.52 -3.09
CA THR A 8 2.71 -16.08 -2.85
C THR A 8 2.10 -15.85 -1.47
N VAL A 9 2.73 -14.99 -0.68
CA VAL A 9 2.21 -14.56 0.62
C VAL A 9 1.32 -13.34 0.41
N TYR A 10 0.06 -13.40 0.85
CA TYR A 10 -0.86 -12.26 0.88
C TYR A 10 -0.91 -11.66 2.28
N CYS A 11 -0.76 -10.34 2.38
CA CYS A 11 -0.80 -9.63 3.65
C CYS A 11 -1.80 -8.47 3.57
N ASN A 12 -2.76 -8.43 4.50
CA ASN A 12 -3.66 -7.29 4.68
C ASN A 12 -3.27 -6.58 5.98
N VAL A 13 -2.67 -5.40 5.88
CA VAL A 13 -2.19 -4.63 7.03
C VAL A 13 -2.99 -3.34 7.14
N GLN A 14 -3.57 -3.09 8.32
CA GLN A 14 -4.22 -1.83 8.64
C GLN A 14 -3.41 -1.09 9.70
N MET A 15 -3.30 0.22 9.56
CA MET A 15 -2.57 1.07 10.49
C MET A 15 -3.12 2.51 10.49
N PRO A 16 -2.85 3.30 11.54
CA PRO A 16 -3.15 4.74 11.53
C PRO A 16 -2.39 5.48 10.41
N MET A 17 -2.97 6.56 9.89
CA MET A 17 -2.37 7.39 8.82
C MET A 17 -0.93 7.82 9.12
N ALA A 18 -0.63 8.19 10.37
CA ALA A 18 0.72 8.59 10.77
C ALA A 18 1.72 7.43 10.59
N THR A 19 1.34 6.23 11.05
CA THR A 19 2.15 5.02 10.90
C THR A 19 2.28 4.60 9.43
N GLY A 20 1.23 4.74 8.63
CA GLY A 20 1.28 4.49 7.18
C GLY A 20 2.29 5.37 6.46
N ARG A 21 2.32 6.67 6.78
CA ARG A 21 3.32 7.60 6.23
C ARG A 21 4.73 7.29 6.69
N GLU A 22 4.90 6.89 7.94
CA GLU A 22 6.21 6.46 8.46
C GLU A 22 6.71 5.21 7.74
N LEU A 23 5.85 4.21 7.58
CA LEU A 23 6.18 2.98 6.84
C LEU A 23 6.52 3.26 5.37
N SER A 24 5.74 4.12 4.70
CA SER A 24 6.00 4.55 3.31
C SER A 24 7.40 5.17 3.18
N ARG A 25 7.82 6.06 4.09
CA ARG A 25 9.19 6.62 4.09
C ARG A 25 10.25 5.54 4.31
N LEU A 26 10.05 4.65 5.27
CA LEU A 26 10.98 3.56 5.55
C LEU A 26 11.16 2.64 4.32
N VAL A 27 10.08 2.30 3.62
CA VAL A 27 10.14 1.47 2.41
C VAL A 27 10.91 2.16 1.30
N ALA A 28 10.68 3.46 1.09
CA ALA A 28 11.46 4.25 0.14
C ALA A 28 12.97 4.27 0.47
N GLU A 29 13.32 4.44 1.76
CA GLU A 29 14.72 4.38 2.22
C GLU A 29 15.34 2.99 2.00
N LEU A 30 14.61 1.91 2.33
CA LEU A 30 15.05 0.54 2.13
C LEU A 30 15.30 0.23 0.65
N ARG A 31 14.38 0.66 -0.24
CA ARG A 31 14.54 0.52 -1.68
C ARG A 31 15.76 1.29 -2.20
N ALA A 32 15.87 2.56 -1.83
CA ALA A 32 16.99 3.42 -2.23
C ALA A 32 18.35 2.91 -1.73
N SER A 33 18.37 2.22 -0.59
CA SER A 33 19.60 1.63 -0.05
C SER A 33 20.21 0.55 -0.94
N GLY A 34 19.39 -0.12 -1.77
CA GLY A 34 19.83 -1.27 -2.57
C GLY A 34 20.30 -2.49 -1.75
N SER A 35 20.13 -2.47 -0.42
CA SER A 35 20.64 -3.51 0.49
C SER A 35 19.87 -4.83 0.36
N HIS A 36 18.69 -4.80 -0.24
CA HIS A 36 17.79 -5.95 -0.39
C HIS A 36 17.30 -6.09 -1.84
N PRO A 37 18.18 -6.44 -2.80
CA PRO A 37 17.81 -6.47 -4.23
C PRO A 37 16.72 -7.50 -4.55
N GLY A 38 16.62 -8.58 -3.79
CA GLY A 38 15.54 -9.57 -3.93
C GLY A 38 14.15 -9.06 -3.52
N LEU A 39 14.07 -7.88 -2.89
CA LEU A 39 12.83 -7.24 -2.46
C LEU A 39 12.49 -5.98 -3.26
N ASP A 40 13.25 -5.62 -4.30
CA ASP A 40 13.01 -4.35 -5.02
C ASP A 40 11.58 -4.25 -5.57
N SER A 41 11.10 -5.31 -6.24
CA SER A 41 9.72 -5.36 -6.75
C SER A 41 8.68 -5.37 -5.63
N VAL A 42 9.01 -5.98 -4.48
CA VAL A 42 8.13 -6.01 -3.31
C VAL A 42 8.04 -4.62 -2.67
N PHE A 43 9.16 -3.89 -2.55
CA PHE A 43 9.17 -2.52 -2.05
C PHE A 43 8.43 -1.57 -2.98
N GLU A 44 8.57 -1.73 -4.30
CA GLU A 44 7.79 -0.97 -5.27
C GLU A 44 6.28 -1.19 -5.11
N GLU A 45 5.84 -2.44 -4.98
CA GLU A 45 4.43 -2.77 -4.78
C GLU A 45 3.91 -2.28 -3.42
N ILE A 46 4.68 -2.44 -2.34
CA ILE A 46 4.33 -1.87 -1.03
C ILE A 46 4.18 -0.35 -1.11
N GLN A 47 5.11 0.34 -1.79
CA GLN A 47 5.07 1.78 -1.94
C GLN A 47 3.79 2.22 -2.66
N TYR A 48 3.46 1.57 -3.78
CA TYR A 48 2.26 1.86 -4.56
C TYR A 48 0.96 1.65 -3.75
N GLU A 49 0.86 0.53 -3.03
CA GLU A 49 -0.33 0.21 -2.22
C GLU A 49 -0.49 1.16 -1.02
N LEU A 50 0.62 1.52 -0.37
CA LEU A 50 0.61 2.50 0.73
C LEU A 50 0.18 3.88 0.24
N ASP A 51 0.76 4.36 -0.86
CA ASP A 51 0.46 5.70 -1.39
C ASP A 51 -1.00 5.77 -1.87
N SER A 52 -1.49 4.75 -2.57
CA SER A 52 -2.91 4.65 -2.99
C SER A 52 -3.87 4.62 -1.81
N SER A 53 -3.54 3.85 -0.76
CA SER A 53 -4.38 3.75 0.45
C SER A 53 -4.40 5.05 1.25
N ILE A 54 -3.26 5.75 1.33
CA ILE A 54 -3.14 7.05 1.98
C ILE A 54 -3.94 8.10 1.23
N GLU A 55 -3.80 8.18 -0.09
CA GLU A 55 -4.55 9.10 -0.96
C GLU A 55 -6.06 8.88 -0.79
N PHE A 56 -6.52 7.62 -0.85
CA PHE A 56 -7.91 7.29 -0.62
C PHE A 56 -8.44 7.82 0.72
N VAL A 57 -7.70 7.60 1.82
CA VAL A 57 -8.12 8.08 3.14
C VAL A 57 -8.10 9.62 3.21
N GLU A 58 -7.12 10.27 2.59
CA GLU A 58 -7.07 11.73 2.49
C GLU A 58 -8.27 12.32 1.75
N GLU A 59 -8.68 11.73 0.63
CA GLU A 59 -9.86 12.13 -0.14
C GLU A 59 -11.15 11.98 0.68
N GLN A 60 -11.28 10.87 1.42
CA GLN A 60 -12.41 10.66 2.34
C GLN A 60 -12.44 11.73 3.44
N LEU A 61 -11.28 12.06 4.02
CA LEU A 61 -11.17 13.07 5.08
C LEU A 61 -11.40 14.50 4.58
N ARG A 62 -11.02 14.81 3.33
CA ARG A 62 -11.28 16.11 2.69
C ARG A 62 -12.77 16.34 2.37
N GLY A 63 -13.62 15.32 2.54
CA GLY A 63 -15.03 15.38 2.17
C GLY A 63 -15.26 15.36 0.65
N GLU A 64 -14.22 15.05 -0.12
CA GLU A 64 -14.30 14.88 -1.58
C GLU A 64 -14.76 13.45 -1.95
N GLY A 65 -14.70 12.52 -1.00
CA GLY A 65 -15.29 11.18 -1.07
C GLY A 65 -16.82 11.12 -0.99
N GLY A 66 -17.51 12.09 -1.58
CA GLY A 66 -18.96 12.10 -1.73
C GLY A 66 -19.47 11.02 -2.68
N PHE A 67 -19.26 9.73 -2.36
CA PHE A 67 -20.12 8.68 -2.90
C PHE A 67 -21.49 8.89 -2.28
N GLY A 68 -22.35 9.56 -3.05
CA GLY A 68 -23.75 9.76 -2.72
C GLY A 68 -24.34 8.47 -2.17
N ARG A 69 -24.94 8.57 -0.98
CA ARG A 69 -25.84 7.55 -0.46
C ARG A 69 -26.86 7.25 -1.55
N ARG A 70 -26.77 6.10 -2.21
CA ARG A 70 -27.91 5.54 -2.94
C ARG A 70 -28.86 5.00 -1.87
N PRO A 71 -30.08 5.57 -1.72
CA PRO A 71 -31.10 4.88 -0.95
C PRO A 71 -31.49 3.61 -1.72
N HIS A 72 -31.82 2.59 -0.94
CA HIS A 72 -32.28 1.27 -1.36
C HIS A 72 -33.34 1.28 -2.47
#